data_AF-A0A168FH21-F1
#
_entry.id   AF-A0A168FH21-F1
#
_cell.length_a   1.000
_cell.length_b   1.000
_cell.length_c   1.000
_cell.angle_alpha   90.00
_cell.angle_beta   90.00
_cell.angle_gamma   90.00
#
_symmetry.space_group_name_H-M   'P 1'
#
loop_
_entity.id
_entity.type
_entity.pdbx_description
1 polymer ?
#
loop_
_entity_poly.entity_id
_entity_poly.type
_entity_poly.pdbx_seq_one_letter_code
_entity_poly.pdbx_strand_id
1 'polypeptide(L)'
;MNVEPWRAIGTGDEGPAVQGMQYLLRDQGYAVMADGVFGPRTRTAVRAFQTAHGLDVDGVVGARTWPHLVVGTRRGDSGHAVRAVQQFGLPRSPGDPPLVVDGEFGPRTAERVRSFQESWGLTVDGMAGEETWSFLSTLLAGPRPWPLVKVGSRQEENWRVRPAQHLLRAHGADVAADGVFGPSAGAAVRAFQQGLRTRFLCTTVGQLDWPGLVVTVRRGDDGEAVRAAQVLLGVPADGRFGPGTEEAVRAFRSASAPASDRPSDGVVGPGTWHALTLRRPD
;
A
#
# COMPACT_ATOMS: atom_id res chain seq x y z
N MET A 1 0.79 16.85 5.93
CA MET A 1 1.25 15.55 6.43
C MET A 1 0.25 15.08 7.46
N ASN A 2 -0.44 13.97 7.20
CA ASN A 2 -1.19 13.20 8.19
C ASN A 2 -1.64 11.94 7.45
N VAL A 3 -0.75 10.96 7.43
CA VAL A 3 -1.13 9.60 7.11
C VAL A 3 -0.34 8.69 8.00
N GLU A 4 -1.07 8.04 8.90
CA GLU A 4 -0.50 7.16 9.88
C GLU A 4 -0.92 5.72 9.60
N PRO A 5 -0.49 5.06 8.51
CA PRO A 5 -0.49 3.61 8.47
C PRO A 5 0.73 3.11 9.25
N TRP A 6 0.94 3.62 10.45
CA TRP A 6 1.98 3.17 11.31
C TRP A 6 1.45 1.95 12.02
N ARG A 7 1.90 0.76 11.63
CA ARG A 7 1.53 -0.45 12.36
C ARG A 7 1.99 -0.26 13.80
N ALA A 8 1.05 -0.40 14.74
CA ALA A 8 1.40 -0.46 16.14
C ALA A 8 2.29 -1.70 16.37
N ILE A 9 3.49 -1.49 16.90
CA ILE A 9 4.35 -2.56 17.39
C ILE A 9 4.36 -2.53 18.91
N GLY A 10 4.00 -3.65 19.53
CA GLY A 10 3.90 -3.77 20.98
C GLY A 10 4.42 -5.09 21.53
N THR A 11 4.22 -5.29 22.84
CA THR A 11 4.67 -6.51 23.54
C THR A 11 4.09 -7.77 22.91
N GLY A 12 4.97 -8.74 22.63
CA GLY A 12 4.60 -10.01 21.99
C GLY A 12 4.70 -10.01 20.47
N ASP A 13 4.91 -8.84 19.83
CA ASP A 13 5.29 -8.80 18.42
C ASP A 13 6.72 -9.30 18.23
N GLU A 14 6.96 -9.99 17.12
CA GLU A 14 8.27 -10.52 16.73
C GLU A 14 8.52 -10.35 15.23
N GLY A 15 9.79 -10.36 14.82
CA GLY A 15 10.22 -10.42 13.43
C GLY A 15 10.99 -9.19 12.93
N PRO A 16 11.21 -9.08 11.61
CA PRO A 16 12.10 -8.08 11.02
C PRO A 16 11.68 -6.63 11.31
N ALA A 17 10.37 -6.35 11.39
CA ALA A 17 9.88 -5.02 11.71
C ALA A 17 10.23 -4.59 13.15
N VAL A 18 10.15 -5.52 14.11
CA VAL A 18 10.58 -5.29 15.50
C VAL A 18 12.08 -5.06 15.55
N GLN A 19 12.85 -5.86 14.80
CA GLN A 19 14.30 -5.74 14.77
C GLN A 19 14.76 -4.39 14.18
N GLY A 20 14.13 -3.95 13.09
CA GLY A 20 14.37 -2.62 12.52
C GLY A 20 14.01 -1.50 13.50
N MET A 21 12.88 -1.60 14.19
CA MET A 21 12.49 -0.65 15.24
C MET A 21 13.51 -0.59 16.39
N GLN A 22 14.03 -1.73 16.83
CA GLN A 22 15.08 -1.80 17.85
C GLN A 22 16.39 -1.16 17.37
N TYR A 23 16.74 -1.26 16.09
CA TYR A 23 17.86 -0.50 15.53
C TYR A 23 17.60 1.00 15.56
N LEU A 24 16.39 1.48 15.24
CA LEU A 24 16.06 2.91 15.37
C LEU A 24 16.16 3.38 16.82
N LEU A 25 15.69 2.60 17.80
CA LEU A 25 15.87 2.92 19.22
C LEU A 25 17.35 3.03 19.60
N ARG A 26 18.21 2.14 19.09
CA ARG A 26 19.66 2.23 19.30
C ARG A 26 20.27 3.49 18.67
N ASP A 27 19.79 3.87 17.49
CA ASP A 27 20.20 5.10 16.81
C ASP A 27 19.88 6.34 17.66
N GLN A 28 18.73 6.30 18.35
CA GLN A 28 18.30 7.30 19.33
C GLN A 28 19.00 7.18 20.70
N GLY A 29 20.00 6.31 20.83
CA GLY A 29 20.80 6.14 22.06
C GLY A 29 20.21 5.20 23.11
N TYR A 30 19.10 4.51 22.84
CA TYR A 30 18.50 3.57 23.79
C TYR A 30 19.16 2.18 23.67
N ALA A 31 19.68 1.69 24.80
CA ALA A 31 20.34 0.39 24.88
C ALA A 31 19.31 -0.77 24.87
N VAL A 32 18.96 -1.24 23.66
CA VAL A 32 18.15 -2.45 23.46
C VAL A 32 18.92 -3.51 22.68
N MET A 33 18.51 -4.78 22.75
CA MET A 33 18.98 -5.80 21.83
C MET A 33 18.15 -5.72 20.55
N ALA A 34 18.77 -5.75 19.37
CA ALA A 34 18.06 -5.84 18.09
C ALA A 34 17.89 -7.31 17.71
N ASP A 35 17.10 -8.04 18.49
CA ASP A 35 16.82 -9.47 18.36
C ASP A 35 15.52 -9.78 17.61
N GLY A 36 14.74 -8.76 17.27
CA GLY A 36 13.45 -8.91 16.64
C GLY A 36 12.35 -9.37 17.59
N VAL A 37 12.54 -9.29 18.91
CA VAL A 37 11.54 -9.67 19.92
C VAL A 37 11.13 -8.46 20.74
N PHE A 38 9.84 -8.13 20.75
CA PHE A 38 9.32 -7.05 21.58
C PHE A 38 9.07 -7.53 23.01
N GLY A 39 10.17 -7.72 23.74
CA GLY A 39 10.17 -8.11 25.15
C GLY A 39 10.11 -6.92 26.13
N PRO A 40 10.18 -7.19 27.44
CA PRO A 40 10.10 -6.17 28.48
C PRO A 40 11.17 -5.06 28.37
N ARG A 41 12.40 -5.41 27.95
CA ARG A 41 13.49 -4.43 27.77
C ARG A 41 13.18 -3.46 26.62
N THR A 42 12.68 -3.97 25.50
CA THR A 42 12.23 -3.16 24.36
C THR A 42 11.10 -2.23 24.79
N ARG A 43 10.10 -2.74 25.52
CA ARG A 43 8.99 -1.93 26.04
C ARG A 43 9.47 -0.79 26.93
N THR A 44 10.40 -1.06 27.85
CA THR A 44 10.97 -0.03 28.73
C THR A 44 11.68 1.06 27.93
N ALA A 45 12.45 0.69 26.90
CA ALA A 45 13.11 1.66 26.03
C ALA A 45 12.10 2.50 25.23
N VAL A 46 11.03 1.89 24.71
CA VAL A 46 9.95 2.63 24.02
C VAL A 46 9.28 3.63 24.95
N ARG A 47 8.98 3.24 26.20
CA ARG A 47 8.39 4.17 27.18
C ARG A 47 9.33 5.33 27.50
N ALA A 48 10.63 5.05 27.64
CA ALA A 48 11.64 6.08 27.87
C ALA A 48 11.76 7.03 26.66
N PHE A 49 11.71 6.51 25.44
CA PHE A 49 11.65 7.28 24.21
C PHE A 49 10.42 8.20 24.15
N GLN A 50 9.23 7.63 24.40
CA GLN A 50 7.98 8.38 24.43
C GLN A 50 8.02 9.50 25.48
N THR A 51 8.55 9.21 26.67
CA THR A 51 8.70 10.21 27.74
C THR A 51 9.62 11.35 27.30
N ALA A 52 10.77 11.03 26.71
CA ALA A 52 11.75 12.03 26.27
C ALA A 52 11.22 12.94 25.15
N HIS A 53 10.27 12.46 24.36
CA HIS A 53 9.66 13.18 23.24
C HIS A 53 8.28 13.77 23.56
N GLY A 54 7.81 13.70 24.81
CA GLY A 54 6.52 14.25 25.22
C GLY A 54 5.31 13.56 24.60
N LEU A 55 5.43 12.25 24.31
CA LEU A 55 4.39 11.41 23.73
C LEU A 55 3.61 10.66 24.83
N ASP A 56 2.45 10.09 24.45
CA ASP A 56 1.70 9.18 25.32
C ASP A 56 2.53 7.94 25.65
N VAL A 57 2.73 7.65 26.94
CA VAL A 57 3.69 6.63 27.43
C VAL A 57 3.02 5.25 27.60
N ASP A 58 2.50 4.70 26.52
CA ASP A 58 1.82 3.40 26.47
C ASP A 58 2.79 2.21 26.27
N GLY A 59 4.02 2.48 25.84
CA GLY A 59 5.03 1.48 25.50
C GLY A 59 4.75 0.74 24.20
N VAL A 60 3.95 1.33 23.31
CA VAL A 60 3.61 0.82 21.98
C VAL A 60 4.16 1.79 20.94
N VAL A 61 4.94 1.30 19.99
CA VAL A 61 5.39 2.11 18.86
C VAL A 61 4.26 2.20 17.86
N GLY A 62 3.36 3.14 18.11
CA GLY A 62 2.20 3.43 17.29
C GLY A 62 2.37 4.68 16.44
N ALA A 63 1.25 5.10 15.88
CA ALA A 63 1.15 6.19 14.93
C ALA A 63 1.79 7.52 15.35
N ARG A 64 1.68 7.86 16.64
CA ARG A 64 2.30 9.06 17.21
C ARG A 64 3.77 8.88 17.56
N THR A 65 4.26 7.64 17.68
CA THR A 65 5.65 7.35 18.09
C THR A 65 6.58 7.22 16.88
N TRP A 66 6.11 6.56 15.82
CA TRP A 66 6.93 6.31 14.63
C TRP A 66 7.53 7.55 13.97
N PRO A 67 6.79 8.66 13.72
CA PRO A 67 7.35 9.86 13.09
C PRO A 67 8.54 10.46 13.85
N HIS A 68 8.57 10.29 15.18
CA HIS A 68 9.67 10.75 16.02
C HIS A 68 10.84 9.77 16.03
N LEU A 69 10.57 8.47 15.83
CA LEU A 69 11.57 7.41 15.93
C LEU A 69 12.35 7.21 14.62
N VAL A 70 11.71 7.43 13.47
CA VAL A 70 12.31 7.17 12.15
C VAL A 70 13.37 8.22 11.81
N VAL A 71 14.44 7.75 11.18
CA VAL A 71 15.55 8.61 10.75
C VAL A 71 15.68 8.50 9.23
N GLY A 72 15.69 9.66 8.56
CA GLY A 72 15.90 9.76 7.13
C GLY A 72 17.30 9.32 6.77
N THR A 73 17.45 8.29 5.94
CA THR A 73 18.77 7.81 5.48
C THR A 73 18.87 7.80 3.97
N ARG A 74 20.07 8.01 3.45
CA ARG A 74 20.40 8.08 2.03
C ARG A 74 21.76 7.46 1.74
N ARG A 75 22.06 7.32 0.45
CA ARG A 75 23.36 6.79 0.00
C ARG A 75 24.53 7.55 0.63
N GLY A 76 25.46 6.79 1.19
CA GLY A 76 26.63 7.30 1.92
C GLY A 76 26.44 7.37 3.43
N ASP A 77 25.21 7.26 3.94
CA ASP A 77 24.96 7.19 5.38
C ASP A 77 25.37 5.81 5.92
N SER A 78 25.63 5.76 7.24
CA SER A 78 25.97 4.53 7.94
C SER A 78 25.42 4.54 9.36
N GLY A 79 25.22 3.37 9.96
CA GLY A 79 24.84 3.24 11.38
C GLY A 79 23.58 2.40 11.61
N HIS A 80 22.96 2.59 12.76
CA HIS A 80 21.81 1.78 13.16
C HIS A 80 20.56 2.12 12.35
N ALA A 81 20.31 3.39 12.01
CA ALA A 81 19.22 3.75 11.11
C ALA A 81 19.30 3.03 9.75
N VAL A 82 20.52 2.87 9.19
CA VAL A 82 20.71 2.12 7.93
C VAL A 82 20.46 0.63 8.11
N ARG A 83 20.94 0.03 9.22
CA ARG A 83 20.61 -1.37 9.56
C ARG A 83 19.11 -1.56 9.66
N ALA A 84 18.38 -0.59 10.20
CA ALA A 84 16.93 -0.64 10.27
C ALA A 84 16.30 -0.75 8.87
N VAL A 85 16.70 0.10 7.91
CA VAL A 85 16.20 0.03 6.53
C VAL A 85 16.49 -1.33 5.88
N GLN A 86 17.71 -1.83 6.04
CA GLN A 86 18.14 -3.12 5.49
C GLN A 86 17.37 -4.29 6.12
N GLN A 87 17.08 -4.20 7.42
CA GLN A 87 16.37 -5.22 8.19
C GLN A 87 14.87 -5.29 7.87
N PHE A 88 14.25 -4.15 7.53
CA PHE A 88 12.83 -4.09 7.19
C PHE A 88 12.46 -4.84 5.90
N GLY A 89 13.44 -5.42 5.21
CA GLY A 89 13.19 -6.42 4.17
C GLY A 89 12.51 -5.81 2.95
N LEU A 90 13.04 -4.67 2.47
CA LEU A 90 12.58 -4.01 1.25
C LEU A 90 12.28 -5.04 0.14
N PRO A 91 11.05 -5.04 -0.42
CA PRO A 91 10.61 -5.99 -1.44
C PRO A 91 11.66 -6.17 -2.54
N ARG A 92 11.99 -7.43 -2.82
CA ARG A 92 12.99 -7.79 -3.84
C ARG A 92 12.32 -8.20 -5.15
N SER A 93 12.96 -7.91 -6.28
CA SER A 93 12.58 -8.54 -7.54
C SER A 93 12.98 -10.03 -7.52
N PRO A 94 12.26 -10.91 -8.24
CA PRO A 94 12.68 -12.30 -8.40
C PRO A 94 14.12 -12.37 -8.94
N GLY A 95 14.99 -13.13 -8.27
CA GLY A 95 16.41 -13.26 -8.63
C GLY A 95 17.37 -12.33 -7.88
N ASP A 96 16.88 -11.28 -7.23
CA ASP A 96 17.75 -10.39 -6.46
C ASP A 96 18.21 -11.05 -5.15
N PRO A 97 19.51 -10.90 -4.78
CA PRO A 97 19.98 -11.30 -3.46
C PRO A 97 19.33 -10.45 -2.35
N PRO A 98 19.26 -10.98 -1.11
CA PRO A 98 18.88 -10.18 0.05
C PRO A 98 19.91 -9.06 0.28
N LEU A 99 19.46 -7.97 0.90
CA LEU A 99 20.38 -6.94 1.37
C LEU A 99 21.22 -7.51 2.53
N VAL A 100 22.50 -7.16 2.54
CA VAL A 100 23.35 -7.38 3.70
C VAL A 100 23.00 -6.33 4.75
N VAL A 101 22.86 -6.74 6.01
CA VAL A 101 22.61 -5.82 7.13
C VAL A 101 23.95 -5.38 7.71
N ASP A 102 24.71 -4.62 6.93
CA ASP A 102 26.04 -4.09 7.29
C ASP A 102 25.96 -2.72 7.97
N GLY A 103 24.82 -2.02 7.82
CA GLY A 103 24.68 -0.65 8.29
C GLY A 103 25.36 0.37 7.39
N GLU A 104 25.65 0.02 6.14
CA GLU A 104 26.16 0.93 5.12
C GLU A 104 25.11 1.15 4.03
N PHE A 105 24.75 2.41 3.77
CA PHE A 105 23.78 2.73 2.75
C PHE A 105 24.49 2.79 1.39
N GLY A 106 24.90 1.60 0.92
CA GLY A 106 25.60 1.42 -0.33
C GLY A 106 24.69 1.50 -1.56
N PRO A 107 25.27 1.31 -2.77
CA PRO A 107 24.52 1.36 -4.03
C PRO A 107 23.34 0.39 -4.09
N ARG A 108 23.50 -0.83 -3.55
CA ARG A 108 22.43 -1.85 -3.52
C ARG A 108 21.26 -1.44 -2.64
N THR A 109 21.52 -0.86 -1.47
CA THR A 109 20.48 -0.32 -0.58
C THR A 109 19.73 0.81 -1.28
N ALA A 110 20.44 1.72 -1.94
CA ALA A 110 19.83 2.83 -2.69
C ALA A 110 18.99 2.38 -3.88
N GLU A 111 19.48 1.42 -4.66
CA GLU A 111 18.73 0.84 -5.77
C GLU A 111 17.47 0.14 -5.26
N ARG A 112 17.57 -0.63 -4.17
CA ARG A 112 16.42 -1.31 -3.58
C ARG A 112 15.38 -0.34 -3.02
N VAL A 113 15.80 0.75 -2.37
CA VAL A 113 14.90 1.82 -1.91
C VAL A 113 14.22 2.48 -3.11
N ARG A 114 14.98 2.78 -4.17
CA ARG A 114 14.42 3.36 -5.41
C ARG A 114 13.40 2.43 -6.06
N SER A 115 13.70 1.14 -6.21
CA SER A 115 12.76 0.16 -6.77
C SER A 115 11.51 0.00 -5.90
N PHE A 116 11.65 0.09 -4.58
CA PHE A 116 10.50 0.13 -3.67
C PHE A 116 9.66 1.38 -3.90
N GLN A 117 10.27 2.56 -3.94
CA GLN A 117 9.59 3.81 -4.20
C GLN A 117 8.87 3.77 -5.55
N GLU A 118 9.50 3.28 -6.61
CA GLU A 118 8.87 3.06 -7.91
C GLU A 118 7.68 2.10 -7.78
N SER A 119 7.91 0.91 -7.21
CA SER A 119 6.90 -0.14 -6.98
C SER A 119 5.70 0.34 -6.17
N TRP A 120 5.89 1.23 -5.22
CA TRP A 120 4.82 1.69 -4.34
C TRP A 120 4.30 3.08 -4.71
N GLY A 121 4.82 3.63 -5.82
CA GLY A 121 4.47 4.96 -6.27
C GLY A 121 4.75 6.00 -5.21
N LEU A 122 5.92 5.98 -4.57
CA LEU A 122 6.42 7.01 -3.67
C LEU A 122 7.21 8.07 -4.44
N THR A 123 7.70 9.08 -3.73
CA THR A 123 8.74 9.96 -4.26
C THR A 123 10.02 9.14 -4.53
N VAL A 124 10.51 9.15 -5.77
CA VAL A 124 11.66 8.33 -6.21
C VAL A 124 12.97 9.10 -5.99
N ASP A 125 13.26 9.43 -4.73
CA ASP A 125 14.46 10.18 -4.33
C ASP A 125 15.65 9.28 -3.92
N GLY A 126 15.41 7.97 -3.75
CA GLY A 126 16.40 7.01 -3.26
C GLY A 126 16.76 7.19 -1.78
N MET A 127 15.97 7.95 -1.03
CA MET A 127 16.11 8.19 0.40
C MET A 127 15.06 7.40 1.17
N ALA A 128 15.47 6.70 2.22
CA ALA A 128 14.54 6.13 3.19
C ALA A 128 14.09 7.24 4.17
N GLY A 129 13.28 8.18 3.67
CA GLY A 129 12.64 9.25 4.45
C GLY A 129 11.34 8.83 5.11
N GLU A 130 10.64 9.78 5.75
CA GLU A 130 9.39 9.54 6.49
C GLU A 130 8.32 8.84 5.64
N GLU A 131 8.16 9.24 4.37
CA GLU A 131 7.27 8.57 3.42
C GLU A 131 7.67 7.10 3.27
N THR A 132 8.93 6.80 2.96
CA THR A 132 9.41 5.41 2.79
C THR A 132 9.22 4.58 4.07
N TRP A 133 9.48 5.15 5.24
CA TRP A 133 9.33 4.48 6.54
C TRP A 133 7.89 4.17 6.92
N SER A 134 6.98 5.11 6.67
CA SER A 134 5.54 4.93 6.90
C SER A 134 5.06 3.65 6.23
N PHE A 135 5.49 3.43 4.99
CA PHE A 135 5.18 2.22 4.23
C PHE A 135 5.90 0.97 4.70
N LEU A 136 7.20 1.03 4.98
CA LEU A 136 7.95 -0.11 5.49
C LEU A 136 7.31 -0.68 6.76
N SER A 137 6.79 0.18 7.64
CA SER A 137 6.11 -0.23 8.88
C SER A 137 4.83 -1.04 8.65
N THR A 138 4.20 -0.92 7.47
CA THR A 138 2.96 -1.62 7.12
C THR A 138 3.16 -3.01 6.53
N LEU A 139 4.40 -3.38 6.18
CA LEU A 139 4.71 -4.65 5.54
C LEU A 139 4.55 -5.81 6.54
N LEU A 140 3.39 -6.47 6.53
CA LEU A 140 3.10 -7.70 7.27
C LEU A 140 3.46 -8.97 6.46
N ALA A 141 3.87 -10.02 7.17
CA ALA A 141 3.74 -11.40 6.71
C ALA A 141 2.27 -11.85 6.92
N GLY A 142 1.49 -11.90 5.84
CA GLY A 142 0.08 -12.32 5.84
C GLY A 142 -0.52 -12.21 4.43
N PRO A 143 -1.65 -12.88 4.15
CA PRO A 143 -2.31 -12.78 2.85
C PRO A 143 -2.67 -11.33 2.59
N ARG A 144 -2.02 -10.75 1.58
CA ARG A 144 -2.32 -9.40 1.10
C ARG A 144 -3.79 -9.42 0.68
N PRO A 145 -4.67 -8.62 1.29
CA PRO A 145 -6.05 -8.64 0.85
C PRO A 145 -6.19 -8.19 -0.62
N TRP A 146 -5.19 -7.47 -1.17
CA TRP A 146 -5.28 -6.83 -2.48
C TRP A 146 -4.05 -7.06 -3.39
N PRO A 147 -4.21 -7.55 -4.63
CA PRO A 147 -3.14 -7.55 -5.63
C PRO A 147 -2.92 -6.13 -6.16
N LEU A 148 -1.86 -5.49 -5.68
CA LEU A 148 -1.48 -4.12 -6.03
C LEU A 148 -1.25 -3.96 -7.54
N VAL A 149 -1.92 -2.97 -8.14
CA VAL A 149 -1.45 -2.37 -9.40
C VAL A 149 -0.36 -1.38 -9.03
N LYS A 150 0.85 -1.58 -9.54
CA LYS A 150 2.04 -0.78 -9.23
C LYS A 150 2.66 -0.18 -10.47
N VAL A 151 3.49 0.86 -10.31
CA VAL A 151 4.30 1.38 -11.43
C VAL A 151 5.14 0.25 -12.02
N GLY A 152 5.14 0.16 -13.35
CA GLY A 152 5.73 -0.93 -14.12
C GLY A 152 4.78 -2.09 -14.41
N SER A 153 3.60 -2.17 -13.78
CA SER A 153 2.63 -3.22 -14.08
C SER A 153 2.07 -3.07 -15.49
N ARG A 154 1.95 -4.19 -16.21
CA ARG A 154 1.30 -4.27 -17.52
C ARG A 154 0.02 -5.06 -17.45
N GLN A 155 -0.96 -4.72 -18.30
CA GLN A 155 -2.27 -5.38 -18.35
C GLN A 155 -2.18 -6.90 -18.56
N GLU A 156 -1.16 -7.36 -19.29
CA GLU A 156 -0.90 -8.77 -19.58
C GLU A 156 -0.54 -9.58 -18.32
N GLU A 157 0.19 -8.95 -17.41
CA GLU A 157 0.66 -9.53 -16.14
C GLU A 157 -0.36 -9.30 -15.02
N ASN A 158 -1.00 -8.15 -15.02
CA ASN A 158 -2.02 -7.75 -14.07
C ASN A 158 -3.20 -7.10 -14.80
N TRP A 159 -4.25 -7.90 -15.04
CA TRP A 159 -5.47 -7.50 -15.73
C TRP A 159 -6.27 -6.36 -15.05
N ARG A 160 -5.86 -5.95 -13.85
CA ARG A 160 -6.44 -4.82 -13.10
C ARG A 160 -5.86 -3.46 -13.50
N VAL A 161 -4.82 -3.40 -14.33
CA VAL A 161 -4.15 -2.16 -14.73
C VAL A 161 -5.13 -1.20 -15.42
N ARG A 162 -5.80 -1.63 -16.49
CA ARG A 162 -6.78 -0.80 -17.21
C ARG A 162 -7.98 -0.40 -16.34
N PRO A 163 -8.61 -1.31 -15.58
CA PRO A 163 -9.65 -0.93 -14.62
C PRO A 163 -9.21 0.16 -13.64
N ALA A 164 -7.99 0.07 -13.10
CA ALA A 164 -7.45 1.09 -12.21
C ALA A 164 -7.25 2.44 -12.93
N GLN A 165 -6.72 2.44 -14.16
CA GLN A 165 -6.58 3.65 -14.97
C GLN A 165 -7.93 4.31 -15.27
N HIS A 166 -8.94 3.53 -15.64
CA HIS A 166 -10.31 4.02 -15.85
C HIS A 166 -10.90 4.60 -14.55
N LEU A 167 -10.78 3.93 -13.41
CA LEU A 167 -11.27 4.46 -12.15
C LEU A 167 -10.55 5.76 -11.74
N LEU A 168 -9.24 5.87 -11.96
CA LEU A 168 -8.51 7.12 -11.72
C LEU A 168 -9.05 8.27 -12.59
N ARG A 169 -9.35 8.00 -13.86
CA ARG A 169 -10.01 8.97 -14.75
C ARG A 169 -11.41 9.37 -14.27
N ALA A 170 -12.18 8.42 -13.72
CA ALA A 170 -13.49 8.71 -13.13
C ALA A 170 -13.40 9.70 -11.96
N HIS A 171 -12.25 9.75 -11.28
CA HIS A 171 -11.92 10.74 -10.25
C HIS A 171 -11.17 11.96 -10.78
N GLY A 172 -11.15 12.17 -12.10
CA GLY A 172 -10.59 13.35 -12.76
C GLY A 172 -9.08 13.31 -13.02
N ALA A 173 -8.42 12.16 -12.88
CA ALA A 173 -7.01 12.05 -13.21
C ALA A 173 -6.75 12.03 -14.72
N ASP A 174 -5.77 12.80 -15.17
CA ASP A 174 -5.28 12.78 -16.55
C ASP A 174 -4.24 11.68 -16.74
N VAL A 175 -4.73 10.46 -17.00
CA VAL A 175 -3.90 9.27 -17.24
C VAL A 175 -4.36 8.52 -18.48
N ALA A 176 -3.44 7.89 -19.21
CA ALA A 176 -3.81 6.96 -20.29
C ALA A 176 -4.40 5.67 -19.70
N ALA A 177 -5.45 5.11 -20.32
CA ALA A 177 -5.97 3.76 -20.03
C ALA A 177 -5.39 2.73 -21.02
N ASP A 178 -4.08 2.79 -21.23
CA ASP A 178 -3.33 2.03 -22.23
C ASP A 178 -3.00 0.59 -21.79
N GLY A 179 -3.13 0.28 -20.50
CA GLY A 179 -2.69 -0.99 -19.94
C GLY A 179 -1.21 -1.00 -19.50
N VAL A 180 -0.56 0.16 -19.45
CA VAL A 180 0.78 0.33 -18.89
C VAL A 180 0.69 1.25 -17.68
N PHE A 181 0.90 0.70 -16.49
CA PHE A 181 0.88 1.49 -15.26
C PHE A 181 2.20 2.25 -15.10
N GLY A 182 2.31 3.39 -15.79
CA GLY A 182 3.50 4.24 -15.79
C GLY A 182 3.58 5.22 -14.60
N PRO A 183 4.61 6.09 -14.59
CA PRO A 183 4.80 7.10 -13.55
C PRO A 183 3.61 8.05 -13.37
N SER A 184 2.90 8.41 -14.46
CA SER A 184 1.70 9.25 -14.43
C SER A 184 0.54 8.57 -13.71
N ALA A 185 0.30 7.28 -13.96
CA ALA A 185 -0.68 6.48 -13.24
C ALA A 185 -0.34 6.37 -11.74
N GLY A 186 0.94 6.17 -11.42
CA GLY A 186 1.43 6.22 -10.03
C GLY A 186 1.19 7.58 -9.36
N ALA A 187 1.46 8.68 -10.07
CA ALA A 187 1.20 10.03 -9.58
C ALA A 187 -0.29 10.30 -9.36
N ALA A 188 -1.16 9.81 -10.25
CA ALA A 188 -2.60 9.90 -10.10
C ALA A 188 -3.13 9.15 -8.88
N VAL A 189 -2.61 7.94 -8.61
CA VAL A 189 -2.94 7.22 -7.36
C VAL A 189 -2.53 8.01 -6.13
N ARG A 190 -1.30 8.57 -6.12
CA ARG A 190 -0.85 9.42 -5.02
C ARG A 190 -1.79 10.62 -4.83
N ALA A 191 -2.12 11.34 -5.90
CA ALA A 191 -3.00 12.50 -5.84
C ALA A 191 -4.40 12.13 -5.34
N PHE A 192 -4.95 11.02 -5.83
CA PHE A 192 -6.24 10.50 -5.38
C PHE A 192 -6.22 10.16 -3.89
N GLN A 193 -5.21 9.41 -3.43
CA GLN A 193 -5.03 9.08 -2.02
C GLN A 193 -4.85 10.34 -1.16
N GLN A 194 -4.07 11.32 -1.61
CA GLN A 194 -3.94 12.61 -0.92
C GLN A 194 -5.29 13.33 -0.81
N GLY A 195 -6.11 13.30 -1.86
CA GLY A 195 -7.47 13.83 -1.86
C GLY A 195 -8.43 13.08 -0.92
N LEU A 196 -8.30 11.76 -0.81
CA LEU A 196 -9.07 11.00 0.18
C LEU A 196 -8.66 11.36 1.60
N ARG A 197 -7.36 11.53 1.88
CA ARG A 197 -6.85 11.84 3.23
C ARG A 197 -7.24 13.21 3.73
N THR A 198 -7.41 14.18 2.84
CA THR A 198 -7.92 15.50 3.22
C THR A 198 -9.41 15.44 3.59
N ARG A 199 -10.14 14.41 3.14
CA ARG A 199 -11.58 14.22 3.37
C ARG A 199 -11.88 13.19 4.46
N PHE A 200 -11.06 12.15 4.60
CA PHE A 200 -11.23 11.00 5.48
C PHE A 200 -9.92 10.74 6.22
N LEU A 201 -9.98 10.69 7.56
CA LEU A 201 -8.80 10.66 8.45
C LEU A 201 -7.94 9.37 8.37
N CYS A 202 -8.36 8.34 7.65
CA CYS A 202 -7.72 7.02 7.69
C CYS A 202 -7.83 6.34 6.32
N THR A 203 -6.75 6.36 5.55
CA THR A 203 -6.59 5.47 4.38
C THR A 203 -5.14 4.99 4.35
N THR A 204 -4.93 3.68 4.42
CA THR A 204 -3.62 3.03 4.36
C THR A 204 -2.91 3.38 3.05
N VAL A 205 -1.68 3.85 3.13
CA VAL A 205 -0.96 4.52 2.05
C VAL A 205 -0.42 3.47 1.06
N GLY A 206 -0.48 3.78 -0.25
CA GLY A 206 -0.03 2.99 -1.42
C GLY A 206 -0.67 1.61 -1.61
N GLN A 207 -1.77 1.35 -0.91
CA GLN A 207 -2.85 0.55 -1.48
C GLN A 207 -3.76 1.50 -2.24
N LEU A 208 -4.06 1.20 -3.50
CA LEU A 208 -5.18 1.85 -4.19
C LEU A 208 -6.39 1.69 -3.26
N ASP A 209 -6.84 2.77 -2.63
CA ASP A 209 -7.83 2.70 -1.56
C ASP A 209 -9.21 2.46 -2.18
N TRP A 210 -9.42 1.19 -2.50
CA TRP A 210 -10.47 0.72 -3.39
C TRP A 210 -11.86 1.10 -2.90
N PRO A 211 -12.20 1.05 -1.59
CA PRO A 211 -13.49 1.55 -1.10
C PRO A 211 -13.76 3.01 -1.48
N GLY A 212 -12.73 3.87 -1.50
CA GLY A 212 -12.85 5.25 -1.94
C GLY A 212 -12.79 5.42 -3.46
N LEU A 213 -12.05 4.55 -4.14
CA LEU A 213 -11.87 4.61 -5.59
C LEU A 213 -13.08 4.08 -6.36
N VAL A 214 -13.75 3.05 -5.87
CA VAL A 214 -14.88 2.45 -6.57
C VAL A 214 -16.10 3.36 -6.54
N VAL A 215 -16.72 3.49 -7.69
CA VAL A 215 -17.99 4.19 -7.86
C VAL A 215 -19.07 3.13 -8.03
N THR A 216 -20.15 3.23 -7.25
CA THR A 216 -21.31 2.38 -7.48
C THR A 216 -21.89 2.70 -8.84
N VAL A 217 -21.90 1.73 -9.75
CA VAL A 217 -22.44 1.89 -11.10
C VAL A 217 -23.62 0.95 -11.33
N ARG A 218 -24.60 1.43 -12.10
CA ARG A 218 -25.85 0.74 -12.41
C ARG A 218 -26.35 1.11 -13.80
N ARG A 219 -27.40 0.43 -14.26
CA ARG A 219 -28.02 0.69 -15.56
C ARG A 219 -28.40 2.16 -15.72
N GLY A 220 -28.03 2.73 -16.86
CA GLY A 220 -28.24 4.13 -17.20
C GLY A 220 -27.06 5.03 -16.86
N ASP A 221 -26.10 4.57 -16.06
CA ASP A 221 -24.86 5.31 -15.81
C ASP A 221 -23.93 5.22 -17.03
N ASP A 222 -23.07 6.22 -17.18
CA ASP A 222 -22.03 6.27 -18.20
C ASP A 222 -20.71 6.82 -17.65
N GLY A 223 -19.63 6.62 -18.40
CA GLY A 223 -18.31 7.15 -18.10
C GLY A 223 -17.27 6.10 -17.71
N GLU A 224 -16.19 6.58 -17.11
CA GLU A 224 -14.97 5.79 -16.90
C GLU A 224 -15.13 4.70 -15.83
N ALA A 225 -15.96 4.91 -14.80
CA ALA A 225 -16.28 3.87 -13.83
C ALA A 225 -17.02 2.68 -14.47
N VAL A 226 -17.89 2.96 -15.46
CA VAL A 226 -18.57 1.92 -16.23
C VAL A 226 -17.58 1.16 -17.12
N ARG A 227 -16.65 1.86 -17.79
CA ARG A 227 -15.56 1.22 -18.55
C ARG A 227 -14.74 0.29 -17.68
N ALA A 228 -14.38 0.72 -16.46
CA ALA A 228 -13.64 -0.12 -15.53
C ALA A 228 -14.41 -1.40 -15.18
N ALA A 229 -15.71 -1.32 -14.90
CA ALA A 229 -16.54 -2.48 -14.62
C ALA A 229 -16.63 -3.42 -15.83
N GLN A 230 -16.84 -2.87 -17.02
CA GLN A 230 -16.91 -3.63 -18.28
C GLN A 230 -15.61 -4.37 -18.58
N VAL A 231 -14.45 -3.73 -18.36
CA VAL A 231 -13.14 -4.38 -18.51
C VAL A 231 -12.95 -5.54 -17.52
N LEU A 232 -13.36 -5.38 -16.26
CA LEU A 232 -13.29 -6.48 -15.27
C LEU A 232 -14.25 -7.63 -15.61
N LEU A 233 -15.40 -7.32 -16.20
CA LEU A 233 -16.41 -8.29 -16.63
C LEU A 233 -16.07 -9.01 -17.95
N GLY A 234 -15.03 -8.56 -18.67
CA GLY A 234 -14.68 -9.11 -19.98
C GLY A 234 -15.68 -8.76 -21.10
N VAL A 235 -16.44 -7.69 -20.95
CA VAL A 235 -17.40 -7.21 -21.96
C VAL A 235 -16.86 -5.96 -22.69
N PRO A 236 -17.42 -5.58 -23.87
CA PRO A 236 -17.01 -4.36 -24.55
C PRO A 236 -17.08 -3.13 -23.64
N ALA A 237 -15.94 -2.44 -23.49
CA ALA A 237 -15.80 -1.29 -22.58
C ALA A 237 -16.16 0.04 -23.26
N ASP A 238 -17.42 0.19 -23.66
CA ASP A 238 -17.95 1.39 -24.32
C ASP A 238 -18.23 2.55 -23.35
N GLY A 239 -18.23 2.28 -22.05
CA GLY A 239 -18.51 3.24 -20.99
C GLY A 239 -19.98 3.57 -20.83
N ARG A 240 -20.90 2.72 -21.32
CA ARG A 240 -22.35 2.88 -21.14
C ARG A 240 -22.91 1.65 -20.44
N PHE A 241 -23.56 1.84 -19.30
CA PHE A 241 -24.12 0.73 -18.54
C PHE A 241 -25.48 0.35 -19.14
N GLY A 242 -25.44 -0.40 -20.24
CA GLY A 242 -26.60 -0.91 -20.95
C GLY A 242 -27.06 -2.31 -20.48
N PRO A 243 -28.07 -2.89 -21.15
CA PRO A 243 -28.60 -4.21 -20.83
C PRO A 243 -27.54 -5.32 -20.85
N GLY A 244 -26.60 -5.30 -21.80
CA GLY A 244 -25.54 -6.31 -21.89
C GLY A 244 -24.55 -6.25 -20.71
N THR A 245 -24.24 -5.05 -20.19
CA THR A 245 -23.42 -4.90 -18.98
C THR A 245 -24.17 -5.38 -17.74
N GLU A 246 -25.46 -5.05 -17.64
CA GLU A 246 -26.34 -5.52 -16.55
C GLU A 246 -26.46 -7.04 -16.51
N GLU A 247 -26.64 -7.68 -17.67
CA GLU A 247 -26.67 -9.14 -17.81
C GLU A 247 -25.35 -9.77 -17.37
N ALA A 248 -24.22 -9.21 -17.81
CA ALA A 248 -22.89 -9.68 -17.39
C ALA A 248 -22.67 -9.57 -15.87
N VAL A 249 -23.12 -8.47 -15.24
CA VAL A 249 -23.07 -8.30 -13.78
C VAL A 249 -23.92 -9.36 -13.06
N ARG A 250 -25.15 -9.61 -13.54
CA ARG A 250 -26.01 -10.65 -12.97
C ARG A 250 -25.40 -12.04 -13.13
N ALA A 251 -24.86 -12.36 -14.30
CA ALA A 251 -24.17 -13.62 -14.56
C ALA A 251 -22.97 -13.80 -13.63
N PHE A 252 -22.14 -12.77 -13.48
CA PHE A 252 -20.97 -12.76 -12.59
C PHE A 252 -21.37 -13.02 -11.13
N ARG A 253 -22.38 -12.32 -10.60
CA ARG A 253 -22.82 -12.49 -9.21
C ARG A 253 -23.46 -13.85 -8.97
N SER A 254 -24.15 -14.41 -9.97
CA SER A 254 -24.72 -15.77 -9.91
C SER A 254 -23.63 -16.84 -9.80
N ALA A 255 -22.46 -16.59 -10.40
CA ALA A 255 -21.30 -17.49 -10.35
C ALA A 255 -20.42 -17.30 -9.10
N SER A 256 -20.56 -16.19 -8.36
CA SER A 256 -19.57 -15.75 -7.35
C SER A 256 -20.09 -15.70 -5.90
N ALA A 257 -21.38 -15.94 -5.62
CA ALA A 257 -21.97 -15.77 -4.29
C ALA A 257 -22.82 -16.99 -3.80
N PRO A 258 -22.80 -17.34 -2.49
CA PRO A 258 -23.76 -18.26 -1.89
C PRO A 258 -25.18 -17.67 -1.85
N ALA A 259 -26.21 -18.53 -1.94
CA ALA A 259 -27.59 -18.17 -2.28
C ALA A 259 -28.32 -17.22 -1.30
N SER A 260 -27.81 -17.01 -0.09
CA SER A 260 -28.50 -16.30 1.00
C SER A 260 -28.40 -14.77 0.96
N ASP A 261 -27.63 -14.19 0.03
CA ASP A 261 -27.27 -12.76 0.06
C ASP A 261 -27.44 -12.07 -1.32
N ARG A 262 -28.44 -12.47 -2.11
CA ARG A 262 -28.71 -11.91 -3.46
C ARG A 262 -29.73 -10.76 -3.43
N PRO A 263 -29.31 -9.48 -3.41
CA PRO A 263 -30.14 -8.41 -3.96
C PRO A 263 -30.10 -8.45 -5.51
N SER A 264 -31.26 -8.29 -6.14
CA SER A 264 -31.56 -8.50 -7.57
C SER A 264 -31.29 -7.30 -8.49
N ASP A 265 -30.60 -6.28 -8.00
CA ASP A 265 -30.66 -4.92 -8.55
C ASP A 265 -29.75 -4.63 -9.75
N GLY A 266 -28.90 -5.58 -10.18
CA GLY A 266 -27.99 -5.36 -11.32
C GLY A 266 -26.94 -4.27 -11.06
N VAL A 267 -26.71 -3.91 -9.78
CA VAL A 267 -25.80 -2.84 -9.35
C VAL A 267 -24.41 -3.41 -9.05
N VAL A 268 -23.37 -2.66 -9.43
CA VAL A 268 -21.98 -2.92 -9.06
C VAL A 268 -21.61 -2.04 -7.87
N GLY A 269 -21.94 -2.51 -6.66
CA GLY A 269 -21.54 -1.88 -5.39
C GLY A 269 -20.18 -2.39 -4.87
N PRO A 270 -19.73 -1.93 -3.69
CA PRO A 270 -18.40 -2.26 -3.15
C PRO A 270 -18.07 -3.76 -3.08
N GLY A 271 -19.04 -4.59 -2.67
CA GLY A 271 -18.87 -6.04 -2.62
C GLY A 271 -18.73 -6.68 -4.02
N THR A 272 -19.48 -6.20 -5.01
CA THR A 272 -19.37 -6.68 -6.40
C THR A 272 -18.04 -6.27 -7.01
N TRP A 273 -17.60 -5.02 -6.79
CA TRP A 273 -16.27 -4.55 -7.20
C TRP A 273 -15.15 -5.39 -6.60
N HIS A 274 -15.24 -5.71 -5.31
CA HIS A 274 -14.28 -6.58 -4.64
C HIS A 274 -14.18 -7.93 -5.35
N ALA A 275 -15.30 -8.63 -5.55
CA ALA A 275 -15.31 -9.92 -6.23
C ALA A 275 -14.77 -9.83 -7.67
N LEU A 276 -15.17 -8.78 -8.41
CA LEU A 276 -14.70 -8.52 -9.78
C LEU A 276 -13.20 -8.31 -9.88
N THR A 277 -12.49 -8.01 -8.80
CA THR A 277 -11.03 -7.90 -8.80
C THR A 277 -10.33 -9.20 -8.40
N LEU A 278 -11.01 -10.23 -7.91
CA LEU A 278 -10.34 -11.48 -7.52
C LEU A 278 -10.18 -12.43 -8.70
N ARG A 279 -11.07 -12.34 -9.70
CA ARG A 279 -11.15 -13.29 -10.81
C ARG A 279 -10.65 -12.67 -12.12
N ARG A 280 -9.62 -13.26 -12.73
CA ARG A 280 -9.19 -12.88 -14.08
C ARG A 280 -10.34 -13.14 -15.07
N PRO A 281 -10.72 -12.18 -15.92
CA PRO A 281 -11.65 -12.45 -17.01
C PRO A 281 -11.01 -13.45 -17.97
N ASP A 282 -11.78 -14.48 -18.34
CA ASP A 282 -11.39 -15.56 -19.26
C ASP A 282 -11.16 -15.03 -20.69
#